data_AF-A0A2T5BNR3-F1
#
_entry.id   AF-A0A2T5BNR3-F1
#
_cell.length_a   1.000
_cell.length_b   1.000
_cell.length_c   1.000
_cell.angle_alpha   90.00
_cell.angle_beta   90.00
_cell.angle_gamma   90.00
#
_symmetry.space_group_name_H-M   'P 1'
#
loop_
_entity.id
_entity.type
_entity.pdbx_description
1 polymer ?
#
loop_
_entity_poly.entity_id
_entity_poly.type
_entity_poly.pdbx_seq_one_letter_code
_entity_poly.pdbx_strand_id
1 'polypeptide(L)'
;MTRSILPTVLLATTLVAGCASDRPPDFAYDDAVPPLPSPPVTAPDDRPRPLHVPPAWTPSRGGEAAATPAAQVGNANAAARVEPRQAGYFNAIQIYPWSDGALYQVYAAPGQITTIALEPGERLAGTGPIAAGDTARWIIGDTESGAGRDTRVLVLVKPTRWPAPIGWSGFSLSA
;
A
#
# COMPACT_ATOMS: atom_id res chain seq x y z
N MET A 1 58.66 28.01 53.83
CA MET A 1 58.22 27.83 52.43
C MET A 1 56.76 27.42 52.44
N THR A 2 55.89 28.41 52.25
CA THR A 2 54.43 28.31 52.21
C THR A 2 53.98 27.82 50.84
N ARG A 3 53.18 26.74 50.78
CA ARG A 3 52.39 26.39 49.59
C ARG A 3 50.94 26.18 50.01
N SER A 4 50.21 27.29 49.97
CA SER A 4 48.76 27.34 50.08
C SER A 4 48.18 26.85 48.75
N ILE A 5 47.84 25.56 48.67
CA ILE A 5 47.21 24.95 47.48
C ILE A 5 45.72 24.64 47.75
N LEU A 6 45.26 24.79 49.00
CA LEU A 6 43.87 24.48 49.36
C LEU A 6 42.80 25.50 48.92
N PRO A 7 43.01 26.82 48.78
CA PRO A 7 41.89 27.71 48.52
C PRO A 7 41.44 27.72 47.04
N THR A 8 42.29 27.24 46.13
CA THR A 8 42.01 27.33 44.68
C THR A 8 41.07 26.23 44.17
N VAL A 9 41.01 25.07 44.83
CA VAL A 9 40.14 23.96 44.42
C VAL A 9 38.69 24.19 44.86
N LEU A 10 38.47 24.91 45.96
CA LEU A 10 37.12 25.14 46.49
C LEU A 10 36.32 26.20 45.72
N LEU A 11 36.98 27.04 44.92
CA LEU A 11 36.31 28.07 44.11
C LEU A 11 35.83 27.55 42.75
N ALA A 12 36.30 26.38 42.30
CA ALA A 12 36.03 25.86 40.96
C ALA A 12 34.75 25.02 40.86
N THR A 13 34.16 24.58 41.98
CA THR A 13 33.00 23.68 41.99
C THR A 13 31.65 24.38 42.02
N THR A 14 31.58 25.69 42.23
CA THR A 14 30.32 26.44 42.33
C THR A 14 29.72 26.90 41.00
N LEU A 15 30.37 26.62 39.86
CA LEU A 15 29.94 27.09 38.54
C LEU A 15 29.08 26.10 37.74
N VAL A 16 28.80 24.88 38.24
CA VAL A 16 28.08 23.85 37.47
C VAL A 16 26.79 23.42 38.17
N ALA A 17 25.89 24.39 38.38
CA ALA A 17 24.52 24.15 38.80
C ALA A 17 23.54 25.10 38.08
N GLY A 18 23.68 25.20 36.76
CA GLY A 18 22.69 25.85 35.89
C GLY A 18 21.81 24.79 35.24
N CYS A 19 20.87 24.20 35.98
CA CYS A 19 19.79 23.42 35.36
C CYS A 19 18.84 24.41 34.68
N ALA A 20 18.89 24.49 33.35
CA ALA A 20 17.87 25.17 32.56
C ALA A 20 16.53 24.46 32.79
N SER A 21 15.68 25.05 33.61
CA SER A 21 14.31 24.60 33.82
C SER A 21 13.38 25.45 32.95
N ASP A 22 13.35 25.15 31.66
CA ASP A 22 12.35 25.69 30.74
C ASP A 22 11.06 24.88 30.92
N ARG A 23 10.32 25.17 31.99
CA ARG A 23 8.91 24.76 32.06
C ARG A 23 8.12 25.71 31.16
N PRO A 24 7.47 25.22 30.09
CA PRO A 24 6.56 26.05 29.30
C PRO A 24 5.47 26.59 30.23
N PRO A 25 5.02 27.85 30.07
CA PRO A 25 3.91 28.36 30.85
C PRO A 25 2.68 27.45 30.64
N ASP A 26 2.02 27.06 31.73
CA ASP A 26 0.76 26.35 31.64
C ASP A 26 -0.29 27.30 31.03
N PHE A 27 -0.74 26.99 29.82
CA PHE A 27 -1.85 27.68 29.20
C PHE A 27 -3.15 27.13 29.82
N ALA A 28 -3.88 27.98 30.52
CA ALA A 28 -5.23 27.65 30.96
C ALA A 28 -6.14 27.56 29.73
N TYR A 29 -6.84 26.44 29.58
CA TYR A 29 -7.91 26.33 28.60
C TYR A 29 -9.09 27.20 29.03
N ASP A 30 -9.77 27.81 28.07
CA ASP A 30 -11.03 28.51 28.35
C ASP A 30 -12.06 27.49 28.87
N ASP A 31 -12.56 27.70 30.09
CA ASP A 31 -13.56 26.83 30.73
C ASP A 31 -14.90 26.78 29.96
N ALA A 32 -15.09 27.70 29.02
CA ALA A 32 -16.30 27.80 28.21
C ALA A 32 -15.96 28.12 26.75
N VAL A 33 -16.02 27.10 25.90
CA VAL A 33 -16.01 27.25 24.43
C VAL A 33 -17.46 27.44 23.98
N PRO A 34 -17.82 28.54 23.29
CA PRO A 34 -19.16 28.73 22.74
C PRO A 34 -19.52 27.55 21.82
N PRO A 35 -20.76 27.04 21.87
CA PRO A 35 -21.18 25.96 20.98
C PRO A 35 -21.04 26.42 19.52
N LEU A 36 -20.35 25.61 18.72
CA LEU A 36 -20.22 25.86 17.29
C LEU A 36 -21.63 25.96 16.67
N PRO A 37 -21.85 26.91 15.75
CA PRO A 37 -23.14 27.03 15.06
C PRO A 37 -23.47 25.71 14.36
N SER A 38 -24.73 25.28 14.49
CA SER A 38 -25.18 24.03 13.88
C SER A 38 -25.05 24.11 12.36
N PRO A 39 -24.33 23.17 11.71
CA PRO A 39 -24.21 23.18 10.26
C PRO A 39 -25.60 23.04 9.60
N PRO A 40 -25.86 23.75 8.49
CA PRO A 40 -27.15 23.71 7.82
C PRO A 40 -27.49 22.28 7.37
N VAL A 41 -28.75 21.88 7.61
CA VAL A 41 -29.27 20.51 7.39
C VAL A 41 -29.41 20.14 5.90
N THR A 42 -29.10 21.05 4.98
CA THR A 42 -29.22 20.81 3.53
C THR A 42 -28.14 21.56 2.79
N ALA A 43 -26.89 21.13 2.96
CA ALA A 43 -25.93 21.30 1.88
C ALA A 43 -26.33 20.30 0.77
N PRO A 44 -26.39 20.71 -0.51
CA PRO A 44 -26.34 19.76 -1.61
C PRO A 44 -25.16 18.81 -1.37
N ASP A 45 -25.30 17.54 -1.70
CA ASP A 45 -24.21 16.57 -1.62
C ASP A 45 -23.16 16.90 -2.68
N ASP A 46 -22.36 17.94 -2.40
CA ASP A 46 -21.22 18.41 -3.17
C ASP A 46 -19.96 17.64 -2.75
N ARG A 47 -20.11 16.49 -2.07
CA ARG A 47 -18.99 15.61 -1.79
C ARG A 47 -18.37 15.25 -3.15
N PRO A 48 -17.10 15.63 -3.39
CA PRO A 48 -16.45 15.26 -4.63
C PRO A 48 -16.55 13.76 -4.77
N ARG A 49 -17.20 13.31 -5.86
CA ARG A 49 -17.26 11.88 -6.20
C ARG A 49 -15.84 11.34 -6.09
N PRO A 50 -15.59 10.23 -5.37
CA PRO A 50 -14.25 9.72 -5.22
C PRO A 50 -13.63 9.57 -6.61
N LEU A 51 -12.55 10.28 -6.87
CA LEU A 51 -11.84 10.25 -8.15
C LEU A 51 -11.25 8.85 -8.46
N HIS A 52 -11.40 7.92 -7.51
CA HIS A 52 -10.86 6.56 -7.52
C HIS A 52 -11.86 5.48 -7.90
N VAL A 53 -13.07 5.83 -8.36
CA VAL A 53 -14.01 4.79 -8.85
C VAL A 53 -13.56 4.39 -10.26
N PRO A 54 -12.97 3.18 -10.45
CA PRO A 54 -12.64 2.71 -11.79
C PRO A 54 -13.94 2.63 -12.61
N PRO A 55 -13.86 2.82 -13.94
CA PRO A 55 -15.02 2.64 -14.80
C PRO A 55 -15.57 1.21 -14.64
N ALA A 56 -16.88 1.06 -14.84
CA ALA A 56 -17.53 -0.25 -14.77
C ALA A 56 -16.83 -1.24 -15.72
N TRP A 57 -16.36 -2.36 -15.17
CA TRP A 57 -15.77 -3.45 -15.92
C TRP A 57 -16.85 -4.44 -16.35
N THR A 58 -16.76 -4.95 -17.58
CA THR A 58 -17.65 -6.01 -18.08
C THR A 58 -16.86 -7.31 -18.16
N PRO A 59 -17.26 -8.38 -17.45
CA PRO A 59 -16.61 -9.68 -17.52
C PRO A 59 -16.55 -10.20 -18.97
N SER A 60 -15.45 -10.84 -19.34
CA SER A 60 -15.29 -11.41 -20.68
C SER A 60 -16.05 -12.73 -20.79
N ARG A 61 -16.73 -12.96 -21.93
CA ARG A 61 -17.54 -14.16 -22.18
C ARG A 61 -16.74 -15.29 -22.86
N GLY A 62 -15.43 -15.35 -22.59
CA GLY A 62 -14.49 -16.15 -23.38
C GLY A 62 -14.25 -15.52 -24.75
N GLY A 63 -13.01 -15.55 -25.23
CA GLY A 63 -12.65 -14.95 -26.52
C GLY A 63 -13.25 -15.68 -27.72
N GLU A 64 -12.97 -15.16 -28.92
CA GLU A 64 -13.41 -15.75 -30.18
C GLU A 64 -13.07 -17.24 -30.30
N ALA A 65 -13.97 -18.02 -30.92
CA ALA A 65 -13.75 -19.44 -31.14
C ALA A 65 -12.54 -19.67 -32.06
N ALA A 66 -11.73 -20.68 -31.75
CA ALA A 66 -10.52 -20.99 -32.50
C ALA A 66 -10.46 -22.47 -32.92
N ALA A 67 -9.76 -22.73 -34.03
CA ALA A 67 -9.66 -24.06 -34.63
C ALA A 67 -8.76 -25.04 -33.86
N THR A 68 -7.94 -24.57 -32.91
CA THR A 68 -7.03 -25.42 -32.12
C THR A 68 -7.19 -25.13 -30.63
N PRO A 69 -6.96 -26.13 -29.74
CA PRO A 69 -7.05 -25.92 -28.29
C PRO A 69 -6.11 -24.82 -27.78
N ALA A 70 -4.88 -24.74 -28.31
CA ALA A 70 -3.92 -23.71 -27.92
C ALA A 70 -4.41 -22.30 -28.31
N ALA A 71 -4.97 -22.14 -29.52
CA ALA A 71 -5.55 -20.87 -29.94
C ALA A 71 -6.82 -20.52 -29.15
N GLN A 72 -7.62 -21.51 -28.77
CA GLN A 72 -8.82 -21.30 -27.93
C GLN A 72 -8.44 -20.76 -26.54
N VAL A 73 -7.45 -21.35 -25.89
CA VAL A 73 -6.92 -20.87 -24.60
C VAL A 73 -6.30 -19.48 -24.76
N GLY A 74 -5.55 -19.26 -25.84
CA GLY A 74 -4.98 -17.95 -26.17
C GLY A 74 -6.06 -16.86 -26.28
N ASN A 75 -7.13 -17.12 -27.04
CA ASN A 75 -8.25 -16.19 -27.21
C ASN A 75 -8.99 -15.94 -25.89
N ALA A 76 -9.23 -16.99 -25.10
CA ALA A 76 -9.85 -16.86 -23.77
C ALA A 76 -9.00 -15.99 -22.83
N ASN A 77 -7.69 -16.25 -22.75
CA ASN A 77 -6.78 -15.49 -21.93
C ASN A 77 -6.65 -14.04 -22.40
N ALA A 78 -6.66 -13.80 -23.71
CA ALA A 78 -6.64 -12.45 -24.27
C ALA A 78 -7.92 -11.67 -23.90
N ALA A 79 -9.09 -12.32 -24.00
CA ALA A 79 -10.35 -11.71 -23.63
C ALA A 79 -10.47 -11.45 -22.12
N ALA A 80 -9.90 -12.31 -21.28
CA ALA A 80 -9.89 -12.16 -19.82
C ALA A 80 -8.83 -11.17 -19.31
N ARG A 81 -7.89 -10.73 -20.16
CA ARG A 81 -6.77 -9.89 -19.73
C ARG A 81 -7.21 -8.47 -19.37
N VAL A 82 -6.78 -8.03 -18.20
CA VAL A 82 -6.92 -6.65 -17.74
C VAL A 82 -5.54 -6.02 -17.71
N GLU A 83 -5.32 -5.05 -18.61
CA GLU A 83 -4.06 -4.32 -18.69
C GLU A 83 -4.08 -3.04 -17.82
N PRO A 84 -2.94 -2.63 -17.26
CA PRO A 84 -2.82 -1.34 -16.59
C PRO A 84 -3.14 -0.21 -17.57
N ARG A 85 -3.87 0.80 -17.10
CA ARG A 85 -4.25 1.96 -17.93
C ARG A 85 -3.30 3.09 -17.64
N GLN A 86 -2.75 3.77 -18.65
CA GLN A 86 -1.91 4.95 -18.43
C GLN A 86 -2.62 6.03 -17.59
N ALA A 87 -3.90 6.29 -17.88
CA ALA A 87 -4.74 7.21 -17.10
C ALA A 87 -5.27 6.62 -15.77
N GLY A 88 -4.96 5.35 -15.46
CA GLY A 88 -5.41 4.63 -14.27
C GLY A 88 -4.40 4.64 -13.12
N TYR A 89 -3.22 5.22 -13.33
CA TYR A 89 -2.24 5.41 -12.27
C TYR A 89 -2.60 6.64 -11.44
N PHE A 90 -2.77 6.44 -10.13
CA PHE A 90 -2.78 7.51 -9.15
C PHE A 90 -1.47 7.43 -8.37
N ASN A 91 -0.61 8.44 -8.53
CA ASN A 91 0.80 8.36 -8.14
C ASN A 91 1.48 7.14 -8.81
N ALA A 92 1.92 6.17 -8.00
CA ALA A 92 2.52 4.91 -8.44
C ALA A 92 1.59 3.69 -8.26
N ILE A 93 0.30 3.92 -7.98
CA ILE A 93 -0.68 2.86 -7.68
C ILE A 93 -1.59 2.65 -8.89
N GLN A 94 -1.72 1.39 -9.31
CA GLN A 94 -2.72 0.95 -10.27
C GLN A 94 -3.87 0.26 -9.50
N ILE A 95 -5.09 0.75 -9.69
CA ILE A 95 -6.30 0.12 -9.15
C ILE A 95 -6.91 -0.78 -10.22
N TYR A 96 -7.24 -2.01 -9.85
CA TYR A 96 -7.95 -2.96 -10.71
C TYR A 96 -9.37 -3.18 -10.20
N PRO A 97 -10.41 -2.99 -11.04
CA PRO A 97 -11.75 -3.41 -10.67
C PRO A 97 -11.82 -4.94 -10.64
N TRP A 98 -12.32 -5.50 -9.55
CA TRP A 98 -12.51 -6.95 -9.43
C TRP A 98 -13.57 -7.46 -10.42
N SER A 99 -13.30 -8.64 -10.97
CA SER A 99 -14.16 -9.41 -11.85
C SER A 99 -13.76 -10.86 -11.75
N ASP A 100 -14.75 -11.74 -11.65
CA ASP A 100 -14.54 -13.17 -11.76
C ASP A 100 -13.91 -13.51 -13.12
N GLY A 101 -13.00 -14.50 -13.11
CA GLY A 101 -12.30 -15.01 -14.29
C GLY A 101 -11.31 -14.05 -14.97
N ALA A 102 -11.04 -12.87 -14.40
CA ALA A 102 -10.14 -11.89 -15.00
C ALA A 102 -8.65 -12.21 -14.75
N LEU A 103 -7.81 -11.91 -15.73
CA LEU A 103 -6.35 -12.04 -15.66
C LEU A 103 -5.71 -10.65 -15.57
N TYR A 104 -5.28 -10.27 -14.37
CA TYR A 104 -4.66 -8.96 -14.14
C TYR A 104 -3.17 -8.98 -14.49
N GLN A 105 -2.74 -8.02 -15.30
CA GLN A 105 -1.34 -7.86 -15.64
C GLN A 105 -0.65 -6.86 -14.71
N VAL A 106 0.44 -7.30 -14.07
CA VAL A 106 1.24 -6.45 -13.17
C VAL A 106 2.64 -6.27 -13.74
N TYR A 107 3.14 -5.04 -13.72
CA TYR A 107 4.53 -4.73 -14.09
C TYR A 107 5.38 -4.61 -12.82
N ALA A 108 6.50 -5.32 -12.81
CA ALA A 108 7.48 -5.31 -11.72
C ALA A 108 8.89 -5.13 -12.28
N ALA A 109 9.78 -4.56 -11.47
CA ALA A 109 11.15 -4.25 -11.86
C ALA A 109 12.16 -4.99 -10.95
N PRO A 110 13.27 -5.52 -11.49
CA PRO A 110 14.32 -6.12 -10.66
C PRO A 110 14.84 -5.13 -9.61
N GLY A 111 15.05 -5.61 -8.39
CA GLY A 111 15.49 -4.78 -7.26
C GLY A 111 14.38 -3.95 -6.60
N GLN A 112 13.14 -3.99 -7.12
CA GLN A 112 11.98 -3.33 -6.52
C GLN A 112 10.94 -4.38 -6.10
N ILE A 113 10.31 -4.16 -4.94
CA ILE A 113 9.16 -4.97 -4.51
C ILE A 113 7.91 -4.31 -5.07
N THR A 114 7.13 -5.07 -5.81
CA THR A 114 5.77 -4.68 -6.20
C THR A 114 4.79 -5.32 -5.22
N THR A 115 3.90 -4.51 -4.67
CA THR A 115 2.88 -4.98 -3.72
C THR A 115 1.52 -5.01 -4.41
N ILE A 116 0.81 -6.13 -4.27
CA ILE A 116 -0.59 -6.29 -4.68
C ILE A 116 -1.40 -6.33 -3.39
N ALA A 117 -2.20 -5.30 -3.14
CA ALA A 117 -3.08 -5.24 -1.99
C ALA A 117 -4.45 -5.77 -2.37
N LEU A 118 -4.95 -6.75 -1.62
CA LEU A 118 -6.32 -7.21 -1.74
C LEU A 118 -7.29 -6.25 -1.04
N GLU A 119 -8.58 -6.39 -1.33
CA GLU A 119 -9.60 -5.64 -0.63
C GLU A 119 -9.68 -6.06 0.85
N PRO A 120 -10.11 -5.16 1.77
CA PRO A 120 -10.33 -5.53 3.16
C PRO A 120 -11.25 -6.75 3.30
N GLY A 121 -10.79 -7.76 4.04
CA GLY A 121 -11.54 -9.00 4.25
C GLY A 121 -11.38 -10.07 3.16
N GLU A 122 -10.75 -9.76 2.02
CA GLU A 122 -10.36 -10.75 1.03
C GLU A 122 -9.18 -11.59 1.53
N ARG A 123 -9.14 -12.88 1.18
CA ARG A 123 -8.10 -13.82 1.61
C ARG A 123 -7.57 -14.63 0.42
N LEU A 124 -6.34 -15.10 0.54
CA LEU A 124 -5.77 -16.05 -0.41
C LEU A 124 -6.48 -17.40 -0.30
N ALA A 125 -6.64 -18.08 -1.43
CA ALA A 125 -7.20 -19.42 -1.49
C ALA A 125 -6.24 -20.44 -0.88
N GLY A 126 -6.40 -20.71 0.42
CA GLY A 126 -5.65 -21.72 1.17
C GLY A 126 -4.58 -21.14 2.12
N THR A 127 -3.99 -22.02 2.92
CA THR A 127 -2.99 -21.67 3.96
C THR A 127 -1.55 -22.02 3.56
N GLY A 128 -1.35 -22.42 2.30
CA GLY A 128 -0.04 -22.80 1.77
C GLY A 128 0.67 -21.65 1.05
N PRO A 129 1.94 -21.83 0.65
CA PRO A 129 2.65 -20.87 -0.18
C PRO A 129 1.86 -20.55 -1.46
N ILE A 130 1.92 -19.31 -1.91
CA ILE A 130 1.28 -18.90 -3.16
C ILE A 130 1.87 -19.71 -4.32
N ALA A 131 1.02 -20.43 -5.02
CA ALA A 131 1.41 -21.19 -6.21
C ALA A 131 1.67 -20.24 -7.38
N ALA A 132 2.83 -20.37 -8.01
CA ALA A 132 3.20 -19.63 -9.21
C ALA A 132 4.02 -20.51 -10.17
N GLY A 133 3.86 -20.28 -11.48
CA GLY A 133 4.49 -21.11 -12.49
C GLY A 133 6.02 -20.98 -12.59
N ASP A 134 6.57 -19.80 -12.29
CA ASP A 134 8.00 -19.51 -12.39
C ASP A 134 8.52 -18.86 -11.11
N THR A 135 8.75 -19.66 -10.08
CA THR A 135 9.31 -19.20 -8.80
C THR A 135 10.84 -19.17 -8.80
N ALA A 136 11.50 -19.70 -9.83
CA ALA A 136 12.96 -19.63 -9.95
C ALA A 136 13.44 -18.20 -10.25
N ARG A 137 12.64 -17.42 -10.97
CA ARG A 137 12.95 -16.02 -11.33
C ARG A 137 12.20 -14.99 -10.48
N TRP A 138 11.33 -15.45 -9.59
CA TRP A 138 10.42 -14.62 -8.84
C TRP A 138 10.41 -15.01 -7.37
N ILE A 139 10.66 -14.02 -6.53
CA ILE A 139 10.40 -14.15 -5.10
C ILE A 139 8.96 -13.67 -4.88
N ILE A 140 8.17 -14.51 -4.25
CA ILE A 140 6.77 -14.26 -3.92
C ILE A 140 6.61 -14.55 -2.43
N GLY A 141 5.89 -13.66 -1.76
CA GLY A 141 5.46 -13.86 -0.39
C GLY A 141 4.20 -13.06 -0.11
N ASP A 142 3.65 -13.22 1.08
CA ASP A 142 2.49 -12.51 1.54
C ASP A 142 2.66 -12.01 2.97
N THR A 143 1.89 -10.99 3.32
CA THR A 143 1.79 -10.46 4.67
C THR A 143 0.42 -9.83 4.87
N GLU A 144 0.05 -9.55 6.12
CA GLU A 144 -1.17 -8.81 6.43
C GLU A 144 -0.81 -7.41 6.94
N SER A 145 -1.60 -6.41 6.57
CA SER A 145 -1.47 -5.03 7.05
C SER A 145 -2.84 -4.51 7.48
N GLY A 146 -2.87 -3.58 8.43
CA GLY A 146 -4.11 -3.07 9.03
C GLY A 146 -4.52 -3.82 10.29
N ALA A 147 -5.68 -3.47 10.84
CA ALA A 147 -6.21 -4.06 12.06
C ALA A 147 -7.73 -4.20 12.01
N GLY A 148 -8.24 -5.24 12.67
CA GLY A 148 -9.68 -5.49 12.78
C GLY A 148 -10.33 -5.69 11.40
N ARG A 149 -11.27 -4.80 11.05
CA ARG A 149 -12.01 -4.87 9.78
C ARG A 149 -11.24 -4.30 8.59
N ASP A 150 -10.15 -3.58 8.85
CA ASP A 150 -9.32 -2.96 7.82
C ASP A 150 -8.07 -3.80 7.49
N THR A 151 -8.00 -5.03 8.00
CA THR A 151 -6.92 -5.96 7.66
C THR A 151 -6.99 -6.34 6.18
N ARG A 152 -5.86 -6.22 5.50
CA ARG A 152 -5.67 -6.54 4.08
C ARG A 152 -4.52 -7.50 3.92
N VAL A 153 -4.69 -8.47 3.04
CA VAL A 153 -3.57 -9.29 2.56
C VAL A 153 -2.78 -8.50 1.51
N LEU A 154 -1.47 -8.53 1.64
CA LEU A 154 -0.52 -7.94 0.72
C LEU A 154 0.32 -9.06 0.11
N VAL A 155 0.25 -9.22 -1.21
CA VAL A 155 1.15 -10.10 -1.95
C VAL A 155 2.35 -9.29 -2.42
N LEU A 156 3.53 -9.75 -2.05
CA LEU A 156 4.82 -9.13 -2.36
C LEU A 156 5.48 -9.92 -3.49
N VAL A 157 5.76 -9.26 -4.61
CA VAL A 157 6.45 -9.89 -5.75
C VAL A 157 7.73 -9.14 -6.08
N LYS A 158 8.81 -9.88 -6.33
CA LYS A 158 10.11 -9.33 -6.69
C LYS A 158 10.84 -10.19 -7.72
N PRO A 159 11.10 -9.68 -8.94
CA PRO A 159 11.93 -10.40 -9.90
C PRO A 159 13.40 -10.40 -9.49
N THR A 160 14.10 -11.49 -9.79
CA THR A 160 15.51 -11.68 -9.35
C THR A 160 16.55 -11.25 -10.39
N ARG A 161 16.20 -11.12 -11.67
CA ARG A 161 17.17 -10.80 -12.75
C ARG A 161 16.56 -10.10 -13.96
N TRP A 162 17.41 -9.40 -14.72
CA TRP A 162 17.09 -8.82 -16.03
C TRP A 162 17.42 -9.81 -17.19
N PRO A 163 16.71 -9.73 -18.34
CA PRO A 163 15.45 -9.03 -18.51
C PRO A 163 14.34 -9.68 -17.70
N ALA A 164 13.59 -8.83 -16.97
CA ALA A 164 12.27 -9.25 -16.54
C ALA A 164 11.50 -9.56 -17.84
N PRO A 165 10.83 -10.72 -17.96
CA PRO A 165 10.07 -11.01 -19.16
C PRO A 165 9.10 -9.87 -19.43
N ILE A 166 9.25 -9.24 -20.59
CA ILE A 166 8.29 -8.25 -21.11
C ILE A 166 7.02 -9.05 -21.37
N GLY A 167 6.03 -8.88 -20.51
CA GLY A 167 4.77 -9.62 -20.57
C GLY A 167 4.76 -10.84 -19.65
N TRP A 168 4.35 -10.61 -18.41
CA TRP A 168 3.83 -11.67 -17.56
C TRP A 168 2.53 -12.21 -18.15
N SER A 169 2.49 -13.51 -18.47
CA SER A 169 1.26 -14.24 -18.75
C SER A 169 0.73 -14.83 -17.44
N GLY A 170 -0.19 -14.10 -16.80
CA GLY A 170 -1.19 -14.64 -15.88
C GLY A 170 -0.74 -14.83 -14.44
N PHE A 171 -0.96 -13.82 -13.59
CA PHE A 171 -1.38 -14.09 -12.22
C PHE A 171 -2.91 -14.26 -12.28
N SER A 172 -3.41 -15.46 -12.07
CA SER A 172 -4.84 -15.65 -11.76
C SER A 172 -4.97 -15.45 -10.26
N LEU A 173 -5.37 -14.24 -9.84
CA LEU A 173 -5.93 -14.05 -8.51
C LEU A 173 -7.36 -14.58 -8.58
N SER A 174 -7.48 -15.90 -8.39
CA SER A 174 -8.75 -16.51 -8.05
C SER A 174 -8.94 -16.30 -6.55
N ALA A 175 -9.75 -15.30 -6.21
CA ALA A 175 -10.33 -15.15 -4.88
C ALA A 175 -11.42 -16.20 -4.65
#